data_AF-A0A444ZHQ2-F1
#
_entry.id   AF-A0A444ZHQ2-F1
#
_cell.length_a   1.000
_cell.length_b   1.000
_cell.length_c   1.000
_cell.angle_alpha   90.00
_cell.angle_beta   90.00
_cell.angle_gamma   90.00
#
_symmetry.space_group_name_H-M   'P 1'
#
loop_
_entity.id
_entity.type
_entity.pdbx_description
1 polymer ?
#
loop_
_entity_poly.entity_id
_entity_poly.type
_entity_poly.pdbx_seq_one_letter_code
_entity_poly.pdbx_strand_id
1 'polypeptide(L)'
;MVYEANARVRDPVYGCVGAISSLQQQIDALQIQLAVAQAEAVHLRVRQTASSSYWTQPQSPTNSASPPSKPIFDIDMGLDHTSYADSMWS
;
A
#
# COMPACT_ATOMS: atom_id res chain seq x y z
N MET A 1 25.63 -28.64 17.67
CA MET A 1 26.63 -27.60 17.98
C MET A 1 27.76 -27.43 16.94
N VAL A 2 27.77 -28.14 15.80
CA VAL A 2 28.89 -28.03 14.82
C VAL A 2 28.95 -26.65 14.14
N TYR A 3 27.79 -26.08 13.75
CA TYR A 3 27.74 -24.78 13.08
C TYR A 3 28.27 -23.64 13.95
N GLU A 4 27.82 -23.56 15.20
CA GLU A 4 28.26 -22.53 16.16
C GLU A 4 29.76 -22.65 16.48
N ALA A 5 30.24 -23.87 16.68
CA ALA A 5 31.66 -24.13 16.91
C ALA A 5 32.51 -23.70 15.71
N ASN A 6 32.10 -24.08 14.49
CA ASN A 6 32.79 -23.70 13.27
C ASN A 6 32.74 -22.18 13.03
N ALA A 7 31.63 -21.53 13.34
CA ALA A 7 31.50 -20.08 13.25
C ALA A 7 32.48 -19.37 14.19
N ARG A 8 32.66 -19.86 15.43
CA ARG A 8 33.65 -19.32 16.39
C ARG A 8 35.10 -19.56 15.96
N VAL A 9 35.39 -20.62 15.22
CA VAL A 9 36.74 -20.84 14.66
C VAL A 9 37.06 -19.81 13.58
N ARG A 10 36.07 -19.48 12.73
CA ARG A 10 36.24 -18.51 11.63
C ARG A 10 36.19 -17.06 12.11
N ASP A 11 35.36 -16.79 13.10
CA ASP A 11 35.22 -15.48 13.77
C ASP A 11 35.20 -15.69 15.29
N PRO A 12 36.37 -15.57 15.96
CA PRO A 12 36.49 -15.84 17.40
C PRO A 12 35.81 -14.82 18.29
N VAL A 13 35.47 -13.64 17.77
CA VAL A 13 34.83 -12.58 18.56
C VAL A 13 33.31 -12.69 18.45
N TYR A 14 32.78 -12.75 17.23
CA TYR A 14 31.34 -12.67 17.01
C TYR A 14 30.70 -13.99 16.53
N GLY A 15 31.45 -14.89 15.90
CA GLY A 15 30.94 -16.21 15.48
C GLY A 15 29.59 -16.16 14.78
N CYS A 16 28.62 -16.95 15.28
CA CYS A 16 27.24 -16.94 14.74
C CYS A 16 26.46 -15.65 15.06
N VAL A 17 26.84 -14.91 16.12
CA VAL A 17 26.22 -13.63 16.46
C VAL A 17 26.49 -12.60 15.37
N GLY A 18 27.69 -12.60 14.76
CA GLY A 18 28.01 -11.72 13.62
C GLY A 18 27.09 -11.96 12.43
N ALA A 19 26.78 -13.22 12.11
CA ALA A 19 25.83 -13.56 11.07
C ALA A 19 24.40 -13.09 11.40
N ILE A 20 23.95 -13.28 12.65
CA ILE A 20 22.64 -12.81 13.12
C ILE A 20 22.55 -11.28 13.00
N SER A 21 23.56 -10.55 13.47
CA SER A 21 23.60 -9.09 13.39
C SER A 21 23.61 -8.57 11.95
N SER A 22 24.35 -9.23 11.05
CA SER A 22 24.33 -8.88 9.62
C SER A 22 22.94 -9.09 9.00
N LEU A 23 22.25 -10.17 9.35
CA LEU A 23 20.88 -10.42 8.88
C LEU A 23 19.90 -9.38 9.44
N GLN A 24 20.04 -8.99 10.71
CA GLN A 24 19.22 -7.94 11.32
C GLN A 24 19.39 -6.61 10.57
N GLN A 25 20.63 -6.20 10.27
CA GLN A 25 20.90 -4.99 9.49
C GLN A 25 20.30 -5.05 8.08
N GLN A 26 20.34 -6.21 7.42
CA GLN A 26 19.73 -6.39 6.10
C GLN A 26 18.20 -6.27 6.15
N ILE A 27 17.57 -6.84 7.19
CA ILE A 27 16.13 -6.71 7.41
C ILE A 27 15.76 -5.23 7.61
N ASP A 28 16.50 -4.51 8.46
CA ASP A 28 16.24 -3.09 8.72
C ASP A 28 16.37 -2.25 7.43
N ALA A 29 17.42 -2.48 6.64
CA ALA A 29 17.62 -1.80 5.37
C ALA A 29 16.47 -2.06 4.39
N LEU A 30 16.00 -3.31 4.29
CA LEU A 30 14.87 -3.68 3.43
C LEU A 30 13.57 -3.05 3.90
N GLN A 31 13.32 -2.98 5.21
CA GLN A 31 12.14 -2.33 5.77
C GLN A 31 12.12 -0.83 5.45
N ILE A 32 13.28 -0.16 5.52
CA ILE A 32 13.42 1.25 5.12
C ILE A 32 13.11 1.41 3.62
N GLN A 33 13.70 0.58 2.77
CA GLN A 33 13.45 0.63 1.32
C GLN A 33 11.97 0.42 0.99
N LEU A 34 11.32 -0.53 1.68
CA LEU A 34 9.89 -0.78 1.51
C LEU A 34 9.06 0.46 1.90
N ALA A 35 9.36 1.07 3.05
CA ALA A 35 8.65 2.26 3.50
C ALA A 35 8.79 3.43 2.52
N VAL A 36 9.99 3.63 1.97
CA VAL A 36 10.24 4.65 0.93
C VAL A 36 9.42 4.36 -0.33
N ALA A 37 9.49 3.13 -0.85
CA ALA A 37 8.75 2.76 -2.06
C ALA A 37 7.23 2.89 -1.88
N GLN A 38 6.70 2.56 -0.69
CA GLN A 38 5.28 2.75 -0.36
C GLN A 38 4.89 4.23 -0.34
N ALA A 39 5.72 5.09 0.27
CA ALA A 39 5.48 6.53 0.28
C ALA A 39 5.49 7.13 -1.14
N GLU A 40 6.42 6.70 -2.00
CA GLU A 40 6.47 7.10 -3.40
C GLU A 40 5.23 6.65 -4.18
N ALA A 41 4.77 5.41 -3.99
CA ALA A 41 3.57 4.90 -4.63
C ALA A 41 2.32 5.70 -4.24
N VAL A 42 2.18 6.07 -2.95
CA VAL A 42 1.08 6.92 -2.48
C VAL A 42 1.19 8.32 -3.09
N HIS A 43 2.38 8.91 -3.09
CA HIS A 43 2.61 10.23 -3.69
C HIS A 43 2.18 10.27 -5.16
N LEU A 44 2.54 9.25 -5.94
CA LEU A 44 2.15 9.14 -7.35
C LEU A 44 0.64 9.01 -7.52
N ARG A 45 -0.04 8.20 -6.69
CA ARG A 45 -1.50 8.07 -6.71
C ARG A 45 -2.20 9.40 -6.39
N VAL A 46 -1.74 10.12 -5.37
CA VAL A 46 -2.31 11.44 -5.00
C VAL A 46 -2.13 12.46 -6.13
N ARG A 47 -0.98 12.45 -6.82
CA ARG A 47 -0.77 13.32 -7.98
C ARG A 47 -1.68 12.96 -9.15
N GLN A 48 -1.93 11.68 -9.38
CA GLN A 48 -2.87 11.22 -10.42
C GLN A 48 -4.32 11.63 -10.10
N THR A 49 -4.77 11.54 -8.84
CA THR A 49 -6.13 11.96 -8.47
C THR A 49 -6.29 13.47 -8.51
N ALA A 50 -5.31 14.24 -8.02
CA ALA A 50 -5.33 15.70 -8.08
C ALA A 50 -5.32 16.24 -9.52
N SER A 51 -4.75 15.48 -10.46
CA SER A 51 -4.82 15.81 -11.89
C SER A 51 -6.12 15.40 -12.57
N SER A 52 -6.91 14.51 -11.98
CA SER A 52 -8.25 14.23 -12.49
C SER A 52 -9.30 15.24 -11.97
N SER A 53 -9.05 15.89 -10.83
CA SER A 53 -10.00 16.82 -10.19
C SER A 53 -10.02 18.24 -10.77
N TYR A 54 -9.09 18.63 -11.65
CA TYR A 54 -9.08 19.99 -12.23
C TYR A 54 -10.06 20.19 -13.40
N TRP A 55 -10.84 19.17 -13.79
CA TRP A 55 -11.88 19.29 -14.83
C TRP A 55 -13.31 19.45 -14.32
N THR A 56 -13.55 19.49 -13.00
CA THR A 56 -14.85 19.94 -12.49
C THR A 56 -14.88 21.47 -12.49
N GLN A 57 -15.24 22.05 -13.64
CA GLN A 57 -15.60 23.47 -13.76
C GLN A 57 -16.68 23.83 -12.71
N PRO A 58 -16.55 24.95 -11.99
CA PRO A 58 -17.69 25.57 -11.34
C PRO A 58 -18.57 26.17 -12.44
N GLN A 59 -19.66 25.49 -12.81
CA GLN A 59 -20.66 26.09 -13.69
C GLN A 59 -21.28 27.30 -12.98
N SER A 60 -21.14 28.46 -13.60
CA SER A 60 -21.80 29.71 -13.20
C SER A 60 -23.31 29.52 -13.11
N PRO A 61 -24.02 30.21 -12.19
CA PRO A 61 -25.46 30.07 -12.05
C PRO A 61 -26.14 30.78 -13.23
N THR A 62 -26.41 30.04 -14.31
CA THR A 62 -27.37 30.50 -15.31
C THR A 62 -28.75 30.00 -14.90
N ASN A 63 -29.56 30.92 -14.40
CA ASN A 63 -31.00 30.76 -14.30
C ASN A 63 -31.53 30.38 -15.68
N SER A 64 -32.00 29.15 -15.86
CA SER A 64 -33.15 28.79 -16.69
C SER A 64 -33.44 27.31 -16.52
N ALA A 65 -34.64 27.01 -16.03
CA ALA A 65 -35.15 25.67 -15.81
C ALA A 65 -35.00 24.78 -17.06
N SER A 66 -34.34 23.64 -16.90
CA SER A 66 -34.38 22.49 -17.82
C SER A 66 -34.09 21.21 -17.02
N PRO A 67 -34.80 20.10 -17.27
CA PRO A 67 -34.71 18.92 -16.42
C PRO A 67 -33.35 18.22 -16.59
N PRO A 68 -32.83 17.55 -15.55
CA PRO A 68 -31.52 16.91 -15.61
C PRO A 68 -31.58 15.67 -16.50
N SER A 69 -30.81 15.68 -17.58
CA SER A 69 -30.43 14.48 -18.32
C SER A 69 -29.53 13.62 -17.42
N LYS A 70 -30.07 12.51 -16.93
CA LYS A 70 -29.32 11.48 -16.18
C LYS A 70 -28.16 10.96 -17.04
N PRO A 71 -26.93 10.85 -16.52
CA PRO A 71 -25.91 10.05 -17.18
C PRO A 71 -26.33 8.57 -17.15
N ILE A 72 -26.32 7.93 -18.31
CA ILE A 72 -26.82 6.56 -18.60
C ILE A 72 -25.94 5.44 -18.01
N PHE A 73 -25.18 5.70 -16.94
CA PHE A 73 -24.30 4.71 -16.29
C PHE A 73 -24.48 4.60 -14.78
N ASP A 74 -25.68 4.87 -14.27
CA ASP A 74 -26.12 4.30 -12.99
C ASP A 74 -26.44 2.81 -13.22
N ILE A 75 -25.39 1.98 -13.27
CA ILE A 75 -25.49 0.58 -12.85
C ILE A 75 -25.31 0.61 -11.33
N ASP A 76 -26.42 0.33 -10.65
CA ASP A 76 -26.57 0.13 -9.21
C ASP A 76 -25.37 -0.61 -8.61
N MET A 77 -24.51 0.11 -7.87
CA MET A 77 -23.58 -0.50 -6.91
C MET A 77 -24.38 -0.75 -5.63
N GLY A 78 -25.32 -1.68 -5.72
CA GLY A 78 -26.00 -2.28 -4.58
C GLY A 78 -24.95 -2.81 -3.61
N LEU A 79 -24.97 -2.23 -2.43
CA LEU A 79 -24.11 -2.55 -1.31
C LEU A 79 -24.63 -3.83 -0.63
N ASP A 80 -24.01 -4.97 -0.88
CA ASP A 80 -24.11 -6.16 -0.03
C ASP A 80 -22.73 -6.72 0.33
N HIS A 81 -21.83 -5.84 0.76
CA HIS A 81 -20.58 -6.21 1.38
C HIS A 81 -20.76 -6.50 2.89
N THR A 82 -21.50 -7.57 3.23
CA THR A 82 -21.45 -8.13 4.60
C THR A 82 -21.77 -9.63 4.72
N SER A 83 -22.21 -10.33 3.66
CA SER A 83 -22.65 -11.73 3.83
C SER A 83 -21.59 -12.80 3.53
N TYR A 84 -20.50 -12.50 2.82
CA TYR A 84 -19.59 -13.55 2.33
C TYR A 84 -18.52 -13.98 3.34
N ALA A 85 -18.18 -13.14 4.33
CA ALA A 85 -17.11 -13.43 5.28
C ALA A 85 -17.52 -14.41 6.41
N ASP A 86 -18.81 -14.47 6.76
CA ASP A 86 -19.32 -15.41 7.78
C ASP A 86 -19.49 -16.86 7.25
N SER A 87 -19.48 -17.07 5.93
CA SER A 87 -19.68 -18.39 5.33
C SER A 87 -18.40 -19.21 5.10
N MET A 88 -17.21 -18.63 5.33
CA MET A 88 -15.94 -19.33 5.06
C MET A 88 -15.38 -20.12 6.26
N TRP A 89 -16.02 -20.03 7.44
CA TRP A 89 -15.54 -20.66 8.68
C TRP A 89 -16.63 -21.42 9.48
N SER A 90 -17.77 -21.75 8.86
CA SER A 90 -18.73 -22.74 9.38
C SER A 90 -18.57 -24.10 8.71
#